data_AF-A0A963BSZ0-F1
#
_entry.id   AF-A0A963BSZ0-F1
#
_cell.length_a   1.000
_cell.length_b   1.000
_cell.length_c   1.000
_cell.angle_alpha   90.00
_cell.angle_beta   90.00
_cell.angle_gamma   90.00
#
_symmetry.space_group_name_H-M   'P 1'
#
loop_
_entity.id
_entity.type
_entity.pdbx_description
1 polymer ?
#
loop_
_entity_poly.entity_id
_entity_poly.type
_entity_poly.pdbx_seq_one_letter_code
_entity_poly.pdbx_strand_id
1 'polypeptide(L)'
;MDAIGQLTGGIAHDFNNQLGIILGFLDLAGFTGIDADKSNQYLDQAKKAGERAKKLVSQLLTFSRADRIESKPLQLYPLVKEDLKMLRSTLPSTIELKVELEESLPEVMMDPIQFHQLLMNLSINARDAMDGFGELRVKLKKTVIPGSECAACFRRVEGEWIELSVSDNGEGI
;
A
#
# COMPACT_ATOMS: atom_id res chain seq x y z
N MET A 1 8.26 -21.77 2.13
CA MET A 1 6.79 -21.83 2.01
C MET A 1 6.36 -20.47 1.51
N ASP A 2 5.88 -20.42 0.26
CA ASP A 2 5.74 -19.18 -0.49
C ASP A 2 4.62 -18.30 0.07
N ALA A 3 4.97 -17.11 0.54
CA ALA A 3 4.04 -16.08 1.00
C ALA A 3 2.97 -15.74 -0.06
N ILE A 4 3.25 -16.01 -1.34
CA ILE A 4 2.32 -15.88 -2.47
C ILE A 4 1.11 -16.83 -2.31
N GLY A 5 1.30 -18.05 -1.81
CA GLY A 5 0.23 -19.05 -1.69
C GLY A 5 -0.86 -18.68 -0.67
N GLN A 6 -0.48 -18.11 0.49
CA GLN A 6 -1.44 -17.66 1.50
C GLN A 6 -2.19 -16.39 1.08
N LEU A 7 -1.49 -15.43 0.45
CA LEU A 7 -2.10 -14.20 -0.10
C LEU A 7 -3.09 -14.50 -1.22
N THR A 8 -2.74 -15.43 -2.12
CA THR A 8 -3.62 -15.80 -3.24
C THR A 8 -4.89 -16.52 -2.74
N GLY A 9 -4.78 -17.33 -1.69
CA GLY A 9 -5.94 -18.01 -1.07
C GLY A 9 -6.94 -17.04 -0.44
N GLY A 10 -6.46 -16.03 0.30
CA GLY A 10 -7.30 -15.00 0.90
C GLY A 10 -8.01 -14.12 -0.15
N ILE A 11 -7.29 -13.70 -1.19
CA ILE A 11 -7.88 -12.86 -2.25
C ILE A 11 -8.87 -13.64 -3.11
N ALA A 12 -8.59 -14.91 -3.42
CA ALA A 12 -9.53 -15.77 -4.14
C ALA A 12 -10.82 -15.99 -3.34
N HIS A 13 -10.69 -16.18 -2.02
CA HIS A 13 -11.83 -16.25 -1.11
C HIS A 13 -12.66 -14.96 -1.13
N ASP A 14 -12.02 -13.81 -1.01
CA ASP A 14 -12.72 -12.52 -0.97
C ASP A 14 -13.37 -12.15 -2.32
N PHE A 15 -12.74 -12.52 -3.42
CA PHE A 15 -13.34 -12.41 -4.75
C PHE A 15 -14.58 -13.30 -4.89
N ASN A 16 -14.51 -14.56 -4.45
CA ASN A 16 -15.65 -15.47 -4.42
C ASN A 16 -16.79 -14.94 -3.52
N ASN A 17 -16.46 -14.28 -2.41
CA ASN A 17 -17.46 -13.62 -1.57
C ASN A 17 -18.18 -12.48 -2.30
N GLN A 18 -17.46 -11.64 -3.04
CA GLN A 18 -18.12 -10.61 -3.85
C GLN A 18 -18.98 -11.25 -4.96
N LEU A 19 -18.50 -12.33 -5.59
CA LEU A 19 -19.28 -13.05 -6.60
C LEU A 19 -20.58 -13.62 -6.02
N GLY A 20 -20.54 -14.21 -4.83
CA GLY A 20 -21.72 -14.71 -4.14
C GLY A 20 -22.74 -13.61 -3.85
N ILE A 21 -22.27 -12.42 -3.43
CA ILE A 21 -23.14 -11.26 -3.20
C ILE A 21 -23.78 -10.78 -4.52
N ILE A 22 -23.01 -10.72 -5.61
CA ILE A 22 -23.52 -10.33 -6.94
C ILE A 22 -24.62 -11.28 -7.36
N LEU A 23 -24.36 -12.59 -7.33
CA LEU A 23 -25.31 -13.62 -7.75
C LEU A 23 -26.57 -13.60 -6.88
N GLY A 24 -26.41 -13.52 -5.55
CA GLY A 24 -27.55 -13.49 -4.63
C GLY A 24 -28.47 -12.28 -4.86
N PHE A 25 -27.91 -11.09 -5.11
CA PHE A 25 -28.73 -9.92 -5.43
C PHE A 25 -29.37 -9.98 -6.82
N LEU A 26 -28.72 -10.60 -7.81
CA LEU A 26 -29.33 -10.85 -9.11
C LEU A 26 -30.51 -11.82 -9.02
N ASP A 27 -30.39 -12.89 -8.22
CA ASP A 27 -31.48 -13.85 -7.98
C ASP A 27 -32.67 -13.16 -7.28
N LEU A 28 -32.41 -12.31 -6.29
CA LEU A 28 -33.45 -11.54 -5.61
C LEU A 28 -34.11 -10.50 -6.53
N ALA A 29 -33.35 -9.87 -7.43
CA ALA A 29 -33.87 -8.91 -8.39
C ALA A 29 -34.78 -9.57 -9.44
N GLY A 30 -34.51 -10.83 -9.79
CA GLY A 30 -35.30 -11.62 -10.74
C GLY A 30 -36.50 -12.36 -10.14
N PHE A 31 -36.72 -12.25 -8.82
CA PHE A 31 -37.79 -12.98 -8.15
C PHE A 31 -39.18 -12.51 -8.60
N THR A 32 -40.03 -13.44 -9.04
CA THR A 32 -41.38 -13.13 -9.51
C THR A 32 -42.24 -12.53 -8.40
N GLY A 33 -42.87 -11.39 -8.69
CA GLY A 33 -43.74 -10.67 -7.74
C GLY A 33 -43.02 -9.58 -6.92
N ILE A 34 -41.74 -9.33 -7.18
CA ILE A 34 -41.04 -8.17 -6.62
C ILE A 34 -41.44 -6.88 -7.35
N ASP A 35 -41.53 -5.79 -6.59
CA ASP A 35 -41.73 -4.45 -7.14
C ASP A 35 -40.46 -3.92 -7.83
N ALA A 36 -40.64 -3.06 -8.84
CA ALA A 36 -39.57 -2.50 -9.65
C ALA A 36 -38.56 -1.71 -8.81
N ASP A 37 -39.00 -0.95 -7.80
CA ASP A 37 -38.08 -0.18 -6.96
C ASP A 37 -37.18 -1.09 -6.11
N LYS A 38 -37.73 -2.20 -5.60
CA LYS A 38 -36.94 -3.20 -4.86
C LYS A 38 -35.98 -3.96 -5.77
N SER A 39 -36.43 -4.33 -6.97
CA SER A 39 -35.55 -4.95 -7.99
C SER A 39 -34.38 -4.03 -8.34
N ASN A 40 -34.64 -2.74 -8.56
CA ASN A 40 -33.62 -1.73 -8.81
C ASN A 40 -32.62 -1.58 -7.65
N GLN A 41 -33.10 -1.61 -6.40
CA GLN A 41 -32.22 -1.59 -5.22
C GLN A 41 -31.30 -2.80 -5.17
N TYR A 42 -31.79 -4.00 -5.48
CA TYR A 42 -30.95 -5.20 -5.52
C TYR A 42 -29.93 -5.15 -6.67
N LEU A 43 -30.32 -4.66 -7.85
CA LEU A 43 -29.39 -4.43 -8.96
C LEU A 43 -28.27 -3.44 -8.59
N ASP A 44 -28.59 -2.38 -7.84
CA ASP A 44 -27.58 -1.43 -7.35
C ASP A 44 -26.60 -2.09 -6.36
N GLN A 45 -27.08 -2.98 -5.48
CA GLN A 45 -26.20 -3.74 -4.58
C GLN A 45 -25.30 -4.72 -5.33
N ALA A 46 -25.82 -5.42 -6.34
CA ALA A 46 -25.03 -6.27 -7.23
C ALA A 46 -23.95 -5.45 -7.95
N LYS A 47 -24.29 -4.27 -8.47
CA LYS A 47 -23.33 -3.35 -9.10
C LYS A 47 -22.23 -2.91 -8.13
N LYS A 48 -22.58 -2.53 -6.90
CA LYS A 48 -21.61 -2.15 -5.86
C LYS A 48 -20.66 -3.30 -5.52
N ALA A 49 -21.16 -4.53 -5.44
CA ALA A 49 -20.32 -5.71 -5.24
C ALA A 49 -19.38 -5.97 -6.43
N GLY A 50 -19.86 -5.76 -7.66
CA GLY A 50 -19.05 -5.81 -8.88
C GLY A 50 -17.89 -4.81 -8.88
N GLU A 51 -18.15 -3.56 -8.49
CA GLU A 51 -17.08 -2.54 -8.38
C GLU A 51 -16.04 -2.90 -7.30
N ARG A 52 -16.47 -3.49 -6.17
CA ARG A 52 -15.53 -4.00 -5.15
C ARG A 52 -14.68 -5.16 -5.69
N ALA A 53 -15.28 -6.11 -6.39
CA ALA A 53 -14.57 -7.22 -7.02
C ALA A 53 -13.53 -6.72 -8.06
N LYS A 54 -13.92 -5.73 -8.87
CA LYS A 54 -13.02 -5.07 -9.83
C LYS A 54 -11.81 -4.43 -9.13
N LYS A 55 -12.02 -3.73 -8.01
CA LYS A 55 -10.94 -3.14 -7.21
C LYS A 55 -9.96 -4.20 -6.69
N LEU A 56 -10.46 -5.33 -6.20
CA LEU A 56 -9.64 -6.47 -5.76
C LEU A 56 -8.78 -7.03 -6.91
N VAL A 57 -9.36 -7.22 -8.09
CA VAL A 57 -8.62 -7.69 -9.28
C VAL A 57 -7.57 -6.67 -9.71
N SER A 58 -7.87 -5.37 -9.68
CA SER A 58 -6.87 -4.33 -9.99
C SER A 58 -5.70 -4.35 -9.01
N GLN A 59 -5.94 -4.53 -7.72
CA GLN A 59 -4.87 -4.68 -6.73
C GLN A 59 -4.00 -5.90 -7.04
N LEU A 60 -4.63 -7.04 -7.35
CA LEU A 60 -3.92 -8.28 -7.68
C LEU A 60 -3.08 -8.14 -8.97
N LEU A 61 -3.61 -7.46 -10.00
CA LEU A 61 -2.86 -7.14 -11.21
C LEU A 61 -1.71 -6.17 -10.97
N THR A 62 -1.84 -5.19 -10.06
CA THR A 62 -0.73 -4.32 -9.65
C THR A 62 0.38 -5.11 -8.96
N PHE A 63 0.02 -6.07 -8.09
CA PHE A 63 0.98 -7.00 -7.49
C PHE A 63 1.64 -7.93 -8.54
N SER A 64 0.87 -8.43 -9.51
CA SER A 64 1.36 -9.32 -10.56
C SER A 64 2.19 -8.61 -11.63
N ARG A 65 1.95 -7.31 -11.89
CA ARG A 65 2.64 -6.51 -12.92
C ARG A 65 4.02 -6.00 -12.47
N ALA A 66 4.64 -6.65 -11.49
CA ALA A 66 6.04 -6.43 -11.12
C ALA A 66 7.05 -6.85 -12.22
N ASP A 67 6.61 -7.16 -13.44
CA ASP A 67 7.41 -7.76 -14.52
C ASP A 67 8.35 -6.82 -15.29
N ARG A 68 8.59 -5.59 -14.83
CA ARG A 68 9.72 -4.76 -15.29
C ARG A 68 10.32 -3.94 -14.16
N ILE A 69 10.98 -4.63 -13.22
CA ILE A 69 11.86 -3.97 -12.25
C ILE A 69 13.20 -3.70 -12.94
N GLU A 70 13.45 -2.47 -13.38
CA GLU A 70 14.78 -2.09 -13.86
C GLU A 70 15.58 -1.54 -12.68
N SER A 71 16.13 -2.47 -11.89
CA SER A 71 17.03 -2.12 -10.81
C SER A 71 18.30 -1.47 -11.35
N LYS A 72 18.57 -0.24 -10.95
CA LYS A 72 19.78 0.50 -11.30
C LYS A 72 20.46 1.08 -10.06
N PRO A 73 21.77 1.39 -10.12
CA PRO A 73 22.43 2.12 -9.04
C PRO A 73 21.70 3.44 -8.80
N LEU A 74 21.36 3.70 -7.55
CA LEU A 74 20.52 4.81 -7.15
C LEU A 74 21.08 5.51 -5.91
N GLN A 75 21.23 6.83 -6.00
CA GLN A 75 21.52 7.69 -4.86
C GLN A 75 20.21 8.08 -4.19
N LEU A 76 20.01 7.60 -2.94
CA LEU A 76 18.74 7.78 -2.25
C LEU A 76 18.52 9.20 -1.73
N TYR A 77 19.56 9.91 -1.29
CA TYR A 77 19.41 11.28 -0.78
C TYR A 77 18.72 12.23 -1.77
N PRO A 78 19.19 12.41 -3.03
CA PRO A 78 18.54 13.33 -3.96
C PRO A 78 17.12 12.89 -4.32
N LEU A 79 16.86 11.58 -4.42
CA LEU A 79 15.53 11.05 -4.73
C LEU A 79 14.54 11.29 -3.59
N VAL A 80 14.87 10.91 -2.35
CA VAL A 80 14.03 11.14 -1.18
C VAL A 80 13.76 12.64 -0.99
N LYS A 81 14.75 13.49 -1.24
CA LYS A 81 14.58 14.95 -1.16
C LYS A 81 13.58 15.49 -2.18
N GLU A 82 13.53 14.92 -3.38
CA GLU A 82 12.54 15.28 -4.41
C GLU A 82 11.14 14.78 -4.01
N ASP A 83 11.03 13.52 -3.60
CA ASP A 83 9.79 12.91 -3.16
C ASP A 83 9.17 13.66 -1.99
N LEU A 84 9.98 14.08 -1.01
CA LEU A 84 9.52 14.85 0.15
C LEU A 84 8.99 16.25 -0.22
N LYS A 85 9.51 16.87 -1.30
CA LYS A 85 8.94 18.14 -1.80
C LYS A 85 7.54 17.93 -2.35
N MET A 86 7.33 16.84 -3.11
CA MET A 86 6.00 16.49 -3.61
C MET A 86 5.07 16.10 -2.48
N LEU A 87 5.56 15.32 -1.52
CA LEU A 87 4.78 14.91 -0.35
C LEU A 87 4.29 16.14 0.43
N ARG A 88 5.15 17.15 0.63
CA ARG A 88 4.79 18.37 1.38
C ARG A 88 3.63 19.13 0.76
N SER A 89 3.45 19.11 -0.57
CA SER A 89 2.31 19.78 -1.22
C SER A 89 1.00 18.98 -1.13
N THR A 90 1.08 17.69 -0.82
CA THR A 90 -0.08 16.79 -0.70
C THR A 90 -0.57 16.60 0.74
N LEU A 91 0.30 16.84 1.73
CA LEU A 91 -0.06 16.73 3.15
C LEU A 91 -0.91 17.93 3.60
N PRO A 92 -1.93 17.71 4.46
CA PRO A 92 -2.59 18.78 5.20
C PRO A 92 -1.59 19.68 5.92
N SER A 93 -1.88 20.99 5.99
CA SER A 93 -1.05 21.95 6.72
C SER A 93 -0.98 21.67 8.23
N THR A 94 -1.92 20.89 8.75
CA THR A 94 -2.02 20.39 10.13
C THR A 94 -1.06 19.25 10.43
N ILE A 95 -0.33 18.72 9.43
CA ILE A 95 0.70 17.71 9.62
C ILE A 95 2.09 18.37 9.50
N GLU A 96 2.86 18.30 10.58
CA GLU A 96 4.27 18.70 10.59
C GLU A 96 5.11 17.61 9.91
N LEU A 97 5.91 17.98 8.91
CA LEU A 97 6.83 17.05 8.25
C LEU A 97 8.25 17.28 8.77
N LYS A 98 8.79 16.33 9.54
CA LYS A 98 10.18 16.32 10.03
C LYS A 98 11.05 15.42 9.17
N VAL A 99 12.20 15.93 8.76
CA VAL A 99 13.07 15.29 7.77
C VAL A 99 14.50 15.21 8.30
N GLU A 100 15.04 14.00 8.40
CA GLU A 100 16.42 13.73 8.81
C GLU A 100 17.11 12.87 7.75
N LEU A 101 17.86 13.48 6.83
CA LEU A 101 18.50 12.77 5.72
C LEU A 101 20.02 12.88 5.82
N GLU A 102 20.69 11.73 5.81
CA GLU A 102 22.14 11.64 5.66
C GLU A 102 22.51 11.80 4.18
N GLU A 103 23.41 12.74 3.86
CA GLU A 103 23.71 13.08 2.46
C GLU A 103 24.67 12.09 1.79
N SER A 104 25.62 11.55 2.57
CA SER A 104 26.72 10.74 2.06
C SER A 104 26.44 9.24 2.22
N LEU A 105 25.42 8.75 1.51
CA LEU A 105 25.03 7.35 1.53
C LEU A 105 25.56 6.59 0.30
N PRO A 106 25.93 5.32 0.44
CA PRO A 106 26.28 4.48 -0.72
C PRO A 106 25.08 4.30 -1.66
N GLU A 107 25.37 4.02 -2.92
CA GLU A 107 24.33 3.69 -3.89
C GLU A 107 23.67 2.35 -3.58
N VAL A 108 22.36 2.26 -3.84
CA VAL A 108 21.60 1.01 -3.75
C VAL A 108 21.13 0.57 -5.13
N MET A 109 20.98 -0.73 -5.31
CA MET A 109 20.35 -1.28 -6.51
C MET A 109 18.84 -1.33 -6.30
N MET A 110 18.12 -0.40 -6.92
CA MET A 110 16.66 -0.35 -6.84
C MET A 110 16.05 0.34 -8.07
N ASP A 111 14.79 0.01 -8.36
CA ASP A 111 13.98 0.75 -9.32
C ASP A 111 13.47 2.07 -8.68
N PRO A 112 13.76 3.26 -9.24
CA PRO A 112 13.36 4.53 -8.63
C PRO A 112 11.84 4.73 -8.56
N ILE A 113 11.09 4.18 -9.52
CA ILE A 113 9.63 4.31 -9.55
C ILE A 113 9.05 3.52 -8.37
N GLN A 114 9.56 2.31 -8.13
CA GLN A 114 9.16 1.53 -6.96
C GLN A 114 9.57 2.17 -5.64
N PHE A 115 10.76 2.78 -5.58
CA PHE A 115 11.20 3.50 -4.39
C PHE A 115 10.27 4.69 -4.09
N HIS A 116 9.95 5.51 -5.09
CA HIS A 116 9.01 6.61 -4.97
C HIS A 116 7.65 6.12 -4.46
N GLN A 117 7.12 5.06 -5.06
CA GLN A 117 5.82 4.51 -4.67
C GLN A 117 5.84 3.95 -3.25
N LEU A 118 6.93 3.32 -2.83
CA LEU A 118 7.12 2.85 -1.45
C LEU A 118 7.05 4.02 -0.47
N LEU A 119 7.80 5.11 -0.71
CA LEU A 119 7.82 6.26 0.19
C LEU A 119 6.46 6.97 0.25
N MET A 120 5.77 7.11 -0.88
CA MET A 120 4.43 7.70 -0.93
C MET A 120 3.41 6.85 -0.18
N ASN A 121 3.42 5.52 -0.36
CA ASN A 121 2.50 4.62 0.33
C ASN A 121 2.70 4.66 1.85
N LEU A 122 3.94 4.63 2.32
CA LEU A 122 4.23 4.74 3.76
C LEU A 122 3.75 6.08 4.33
N SER A 123 3.96 7.17 3.58
CA SER A 123 3.55 8.50 4.02
C SER A 123 2.03 8.69 4.04
N ILE A 124 1.31 8.08 3.10
CA ILE A 124 -0.17 8.08 3.08
C ILE A 124 -0.71 7.27 4.26
N ASN A 125 -0.18 6.08 4.51
CA ASN A 125 -0.60 5.27 5.65
C ASN A 125 -0.37 6.01 6.98
N ALA A 126 0.78 6.66 7.12
CA ALA A 126 1.11 7.46 8.29
C ALA A 126 0.18 8.68 8.45
N ARG A 127 -0.16 9.38 7.36
CA ARG A 127 -1.18 10.45 7.35
C ARG A 127 -2.53 9.94 7.85
N ASP A 128 -2.96 8.79 7.34
CA ASP A 128 -4.28 8.23 7.63
C ASP A 128 -4.38 7.76 9.10
N ALA A 129 -3.27 7.30 9.69
CA ALA A 129 -3.18 6.94 11.11
C ALA A 129 -3.30 8.13 12.08
N MET A 130 -3.09 9.37 11.58
CA MET A 130 -3.08 10.61 12.36
C MET A 130 -4.43 11.38 12.34
N ASP A 131 -5.46 10.86 11.66
CA ASP A 131 -6.75 11.54 11.44
C ASP A 131 -6.60 13.02 10.97
N GLY A 132 -5.57 13.28 10.17
CA GLY A 132 -5.30 14.58 9.59
C GLY A 132 -4.56 15.59 10.46
N PHE A 133 -4.09 15.27 11.68
CA PHE A 133 -3.24 16.16 12.47
C PHE A 133 -2.09 15.40 13.15
N GLY A 134 -0.88 15.99 13.20
CA GLY A 134 0.23 15.37 13.92
C GLY A 134 1.59 15.64 13.31
N GLU A 135 2.51 14.71 13.52
CA GLU A 135 3.89 14.75 13.06
C GLU A 135 4.20 13.52 12.21
N LEU A 136 4.56 13.74 10.95
CA LEU A 136 5.17 12.74 10.08
C LEU A 136 6.68 12.95 10.08
N ARG A 137 7.45 11.91 10.40
CA ARG A 137 8.90 11.93 10.39
C ARG A 137 9.46 10.97 9.35
N VAL A 138 10.31 11.49 8.46
CA VAL A 138 11.05 10.69 7.48
C VAL A 138 12.54 10.77 7.79
N LYS A 139 13.16 9.61 8.00
CA LYS A 139 14.61 9.50 8.19
C LYS A 139 15.25 8.63 7.13
N LEU A 140 16.44 9.02 6.70
CA LEU A 140 17.28 8.24 5.80
C LEU A 140 18.71 8.27 6.36
N LYS A 141 19.25 7.12 6.74
CA LYS A 141 20.60 7.03 7.33
C LYS A 141 21.26 5.68 7.07
N LYS A 142 22.58 5.61 7.24
CA LYS A 142 23.28 4.34 7.38
C LYS A 142 22.97 3.74 8.75
N THR A 143 22.78 2.43 8.80
CA THR A 143 22.57 1.68 10.04
C THR A 143 23.36 0.38 10.02
N VAL A 144 23.67 -0.15 11.20
CA VAL A 144 24.30 -1.45 11.36
C VAL A 144 23.35 -2.35 12.13
N ILE A 145 22.93 -3.44 11.50
CA ILE A 145 22.04 -4.41 12.11
C ILE A 145 22.91 -5.52 12.72
N PRO A 146 22.92 -5.70 14.06
CA PRO A 146 23.75 -6.72 14.72
C PRO A 146 23.25 -8.14 14.46
N GLY A 147 22.03 -8.28 13.93
CA GLY A 147 21.36 -9.54 13.64
C GLY A 147 19.89 -9.45 14.07
N SER A 148 18.99 -9.42 13.08
CA SER A 148 17.54 -9.45 13.32
C SER A 148 16.83 -10.28 12.25
N GLU A 149 15.59 -10.66 12.52
CA GLU A 149 14.73 -11.30 11.52
C GLU A 149 13.85 -10.22 10.89
N CYS A 150 13.85 -10.17 9.55
CA CYS A 150 13.00 -9.25 8.81
C CYS A 150 11.53 -9.64 8.98
N ALA A 151 10.71 -8.75 9.53
CA ALA A 151 9.28 -9.02 9.76
C ALA A 151 8.48 -9.33 8.48
N ALA A 152 8.94 -8.87 7.31
CA ALA A 152 8.22 -9.05 6.05
C ALA A 152 8.54 -10.38 5.33
N CYS A 153 9.81 -10.82 5.38
CA CYS A 153 10.26 -12.00 4.61
C CYS A 153 10.90 -13.09 5.47
N PHE A 154 10.95 -12.91 6.79
CA PHE A 154 11.54 -13.83 7.77
C PHE A 154 13.00 -14.22 7.48
N ARG A 155 13.71 -13.41 6.69
CA ARG A 155 15.14 -13.59 6.46
C ARG A 155 15.92 -12.93 7.58
N ARG A 156 16.99 -13.61 8.00
CA ARG A 156 17.99 -13.00 8.85
C ARG A 156 18.69 -11.87 8.11
N VAL A 157 18.77 -10.71 8.74
CA VAL A 157 19.48 -9.52 8.26
C VAL A 157 20.54 -9.12 9.28
N GLU A 158 21.76 -8.90 8.80
CA GLU A 158 22.92 -8.49 9.60
C GLU A 158 23.86 -7.64 8.74
N GLY A 159 24.70 -6.82 9.36
CA GLY A 159 25.70 -5.99 8.68
C GLY A 159 25.27 -4.55 8.43
N GLU A 160 25.87 -3.91 7.43
CA GLU A 160 25.61 -2.51 7.08
C GLU A 160 24.42 -2.37 6.12
N TRP A 161 23.50 -1.48 6.46
CA TRP A 161 22.28 -1.23 5.69
C TRP A 161 22.04 0.28 5.57
N ILE A 162 21.22 0.66 4.60
CA ILE A 162 20.58 1.98 4.59
C ILE A 162 19.16 1.81 5.12
N GLU A 163 18.83 2.59 6.14
CA GLU A 163 17.51 2.64 6.75
C GLU A 163 16.75 3.85 6.18
N LEU A 164 15.61 3.57 5.55
CA LEU A 164 14.55 4.54 5.32
C LEU A 164 13.45 4.26 6.35
N SER A 165 13.18 5.22 7.24
CA SER A 165 12.09 5.11 8.22
C SER A 165 11.05 6.20 7.99
N VAL A 166 9.79 5.82 7.96
CA VAL A 166 8.64 6.73 8.03
C VAL A 166 7.92 6.43 9.34
N SER A 167 7.73 7.45 10.17
CA SER A 167 7.11 7.32 11.49
C SER A 167 6.10 8.43 11.70
N ASP A 168 4.96 8.10 12.28
CA ASP A 168 3.95 9.04 12.72
C ASP A 168 3.73 8.97 14.23
N ASN A 169 2.93 9.91 14.75
CA ASN A 169 2.44 9.92 16.12
C ASN A 169 0.92 9.68 16.19
N GLY A 170 0.37 8.95 15.22
CA GLY A 170 -1.04 8.60 15.15
C GLY A 170 -1.43 7.47 16.12
N GLU A 171 -2.61 6.90 15.90
CA GLU A 171 -3.19 5.87 16.78
C GLU A 171 -2.51 4.50 16.68
N GLY A 172 -1.66 4.29 15.67
CA GLY A 172 -0.92 3.05 15.44
C GLY A 172 -1.78 1.92 14.84
N ILE A 173 -1.28 0.68 14.97
CA ILE A 173 -1.91 -0.57 14.54
C ILE A 173 -2.01 -1.51 15.74
#